data_AF-A0A150V445-F1
#
_entry.id   AF-A0A150V445-F1
#
_cell.length_a   1.000
_cell.length_b   1.000
_cell.length_c   1.000
_cell.angle_alpha   90.00
_cell.angle_beta   90.00
_cell.angle_gamma   90.00
#
_symmetry.space_group_name_H-M   'P 1'
#
loop_
_entity.id
_entity.type
_entity.pdbx_description
1 polymer ?
#
loop_
_entity_poly.entity_id
_entity_poly.type
_entity_poly.pdbx_seq_one_letter_code
_entity_poly.pdbx_strand_id
1 'polypeptide(L)'
;MLNNLRLDLPASIVNTGIPPQEVQRYIGEPNNDDNKYPCLYPGCNRVFGRKENVRAHIQTHLGDRQYKCDICDKTFVRQHDLKRHVAIHSDERPFVCACSMGFARQDALTRH
;
A
#
# COMPACT_ATOMS: atom_id res chain seq x y z
N MET A 1 0.62 10.69 -25.30
CA MET A 1 0.57 9.22 -25.32
C MET A 1 1.45 8.70 -24.18
N LEU A 2 0.90 8.49 -22.99
CA LEU A 2 1.68 7.87 -21.90
C LEU A 2 1.75 6.37 -22.23
N ASN A 3 2.93 5.93 -22.68
CA ASN A 3 3.21 4.53 -22.93
C ASN A 3 3.07 3.77 -21.61
N ASN A 4 1.94 3.09 -21.47
CA ASN A 4 1.76 2.02 -20.50
C ASN A 4 2.65 0.85 -20.91
N LEU A 5 3.97 0.97 -20.72
CA LEU A 5 4.81 -0.22 -20.65
C LEU A 5 4.41 -0.95 -19.37
N ARG A 6 3.68 -2.04 -19.56
CA ARG A 6 3.62 -3.18 -18.64
C ARG A 6 5.07 -3.66 -18.43
N LEU A 7 5.76 -3.06 -17.46
CA LEU A 7 6.92 -3.68 -16.85
C LEU A 7 6.37 -4.56 -15.75
N ASP A 8 6.52 -5.87 -15.93
CA ASP A 8 6.38 -6.85 -14.86
C ASP A 8 7.19 -6.34 -13.67
N LEU A 9 6.47 -5.88 -12.64
CA LEU A 9 7.12 -5.28 -11.50
C LEU A 9 7.82 -6.38 -10.69
N PRO A 10 9.09 -6.18 -10.25
CA PRO A 10 9.80 -7.08 -9.34
C PRO A 10 9.12 -7.10 -7.97
N ALA A 11 8.04 -7.87 -7.91
CA ALA A 11 7.15 -8.01 -6.79
C ALA A 11 6.72 -9.46 -6.66
N SER A 12 7.30 -10.14 -5.67
CA SER A 12 6.86 -11.47 -5.29
C SER A 12 5.74 -11.41 -4.25
N ILE A 13 4.70 -12.21 -4.44
CA ILE A 13 3.72 -12.51 -3.37
C ILE A 13 4.37 -13.51 -2.43
N VAL A 14 4.60 -13.10 -1.19
CA VAL A 14 5.01 -13.98 -0.11
C VAL A 14 3.74 -14.44 0.61
N ASN A 15 3.55 -15.75 0.73
CA ASN A 15 2.59 -16.31 1.66
C ASN A 15 3.14 -16.10 3.08
N THR A 16 2.92 -14.91 3.64
CA THR A 16 3.07 -14.70 5.07
C THR A 16 2.04 -15.61 5.75
N GLY A 17 2.51 -16.48 6.64
CA GLY A 17 1.72 -17.58 7.22
C GLY A 17 0.55 -17.18 8.12
N ILE A 18 0.04 -15.94 8.01
CA ILE A 18 -1.13 -15.48 8.75
C ILE A 18 -2.39 -15.84 7.96
N PRO A 19 -3.29 -16.66 8.52
CA PRO A 19 -4.53 -17.02 7.85
C PRO A 19 -5.36 -15.77 7.54
N PRO A 20 -5.91 -15.63 6.32
CA PRO A 20 -6.81 -14.52 5.98
C PRO A 20 -7.99 -14.34 6.95
N GLN A 21 -8.36 -15.41 7.65
CA GLN A 21 -9.43 -15.45 8.66
C GLN A 21 -9.08 -14.65 9.92
N GLU A 22 -7.80 -14.58 10.30
CA GLU A 22 -7.37 -13.84 11.50
C GLU A 22 -7.51 -12.32 11.31
N VAL A 23 -7.26 -11.83 10.09
CA VAL A 23 -7.45 -10.43 9.71
C VAL A 23 -8.94 -10.05 9.79
N GLN A 24 -9.84 -10.95 9.37
CA GLN A 24 -11.27 -10.68 9.29
C GLN A 24 -11.93 -10.48 10.67
N ARG A 25 -11.39 -11.10 11.73
CA ARG A 25 -11.88 -10.96 13.12
C ARG A 25 -11.87 -9.52 13.64
N TYR A 26 -10.93 -8.70 13.16
CA TYR A 26 -10.73 -7.33 13.67
C TYR A 26 -11.42 -6.26 12.81
N ILE A 27 -12.15 -6.65 11.76
CA ILE A 27 -12.92 -5.72 10.94
C ILE A 27 -14.29 -5.53 11.58
N GLY A 28 -14.59 -4.31 12.04
CA GLY A 28 -15.93 -3.99 12.52
C GLY A 28 -16.93 -3.77 11.39
N GLU A 29 -18.21 -3.95 11.73
CA GLU A 29 -19.32 -3.63 10.83
C GLU A 29 -19.37 -2.13 10.52
N PRO A 30 -19.85 -1.74 9.32
CA PRO A 30 -19.94 -0.34 8.95
C PRO A 30 -20.97 0.39 9.81
N ASN A 31 -20.60 1.55 10.35
CA ASN A 31 -21.54 2.40 11.08
C ASN A 31 -22.59 3.01 10.13
N ASN A 32 -23.86 3.02 10.56
CA ASN A 32 -25.02 3.39 9.75
C ASN A 32 -24.99 4.82 9.16
N ASP A 33 -24.30 5.76 9.80
CA ASP A 33 -24.29 7.18 9.37
C ASP A 33 -23.29 7.47 8.23
N ASP A 34 -22.21 6.71 8.12
CA ASP A 34 -21.08 7.06 7.25
C ASP A 34 -20.51 5.86 6.44
N ASN A 35 -21.09 4.66 6.59
CA ASN A 35 -20.56 3.41 6.01
C ASN A 35 -19.05 3.21 6.33
N LYS A 36 -18.69 3.57 7.56
CA LYS A 36 -17.31 3.60 8.05
C LYS A 36 -17.01 2.31 8.81
N TYR A 37 -15.90 1.67 8.46
CA TYR A 37 -15.42 0.41 9.02
C TYR A 37 -14.39 0.67 10.14
N PRO A 38 -14.72 0.41 11.41
CA PRO A 38 -13.78 0.56 12.51
C PRO A 38 -12.81 -0.61 12.60
N CYS A 39 -11.60 -0.34 13.10
CA CYS A 39 -10.63 -1.36 13.50
C CYS A 39 -10.94 -1.81 14.92
N LEU A 40 -11.14 -3.12 15.13
CA LEU A 40 -11.41 -3.71 16.44
C LEU A 40 -10.15 -4.27 17.12
N TYR A 41 -8.96 -3.94 16.60
CA TYR A 41 -7.71 -4.38 17.22
C TYR A 41 -7.52 -3.69 18.58
N PRO A 42 -7.16 -4.41 19.66
CA PRO A 42 -7.01 -3.82 20.99
C PRO A 42 -6.07 -2.60 20.98
N GLY A 43 -6.56 -1.47 21.51
CA GLY A 43 -5.80 -0.21 21.56
C GLY A 43 -5.78 0.59 20.25
N CYS A 44 -6.53 0.18 19.22
CA CYS A 44 -6.67 0.92 17.98
C CYS A 44 -8.04 1.61 17.86
N ASN A 45 -8.03 2.92 17.59
CA ASN A 45 -9.25 3.73 17.42
C ASN A 45 -9.42 4.21 15.96
N ARG A 46 -8.78 3.54 14.99
CA ARG A 46 -8.84 3.97 13.58
C ARG A 46 -10.12 3.49 12.90
N VAL A 47 -10.64 4.35 12.04
CA VAL A 47 -11.85 4.11 11.26
C VAL A 47 -11.58 4.43 9.79
N PHE A 48 -12.13 3.63 8.88
CA PHE A 48 -11.85 3.70 7.46
C PHE A 48 -13.13 3.75 6.65
N GLY A 49 -13.17 4.55 5.58
CA GLY A 49 -14.36 4.62 4.71
C GLY A 49 -14.57 3.41 3.80
N ARG A 50 -13.66 2.41 3.82
CA ARG A 50 -13.76 1.21 2.97
C ARG A 50 -13.22 -0.04 3.68
N LYS A 51 -13.84 -1.19 3.43
CA LYS A 51 -13.51 -2.47 4.07
C LYS A 51 -12.09 -2.95 3.74
N GLU A 52 -11.63 -2.75 2.51
CA GLU A 52 -10.27 -3.11 2.08
C GLU A 52 -9.19 -2.29 2.80
N ASN A 53 -9.51 -1.05 3.19
CA ASN A 53 -8.57 -0.18 3.89
C ASN A 53 -8.37 -0.61 5.34
N VAL A 54 -9.44 -0.95 6.06
CA VAL A 54 -9.34 -1.50 7.42
C VAL A 54 -8.68 -2.87 7.42
N ARG A 55 -8.97 -3.73 6.42
CA ARG A 55 -8.32 -5.03 6.26
C ARG A 55 -6.80 -4.88 6.16
N ALA A 56 -6.34 -4.04 5.23
CA ALA A 56 -4.90 -3.79 5.07
C ALA A 56 -4.29 -3.02 6.25
N HIS A 57 -5.08 -2.25 6.99
CA HIS A 57 -4.60 -1.70 8.25
C HIS A 57 -4.39 -2.79 9.32
N ILE A 58 -5.31 -3.73 9.49
CA ILE A 58 -5.18 -4.83 10.47
C ILE A 58 -3.96 -5.70 10.19
N GLN A 59 -3.63 -5.93 8.91
CA GLN A 59 -2.40 -6.60 8.51
C GLN A 59 -1.13 -5.92 9.07
N THR A 60 -1.15 -4.60 9.32
CA THR A 60 -0.04 -3.90 9.98
C THR A 60 0.11 -4.24 11.46
N HIS A 61 -0.99 -4.57 12.16
CA HIS A 61 -0.95 -5.03 13.55
C HIS A 61 -0.43 -6.46 13.66
N LEU A 62 -0.85 -7.31 12.73
CA LEU A 62 -0.45 -8.72 12.70
C LEU A 62 0.94 -8.94 12.08
N GLY A 63 1.54 -7.91 11.48
CA GLY A 63 2.80 -8.05 10.75
C GLY A 63 2.67 -8.80 9.42
N ASP A 64 1.45 -8.98 8.93
CA ASP A 64 1.14 -9.68 7.68
C ASP A 64 1.52 -8.81 6.46
N ARG A 65 2.71 -9.03 5.90
CA ARG A 65 3.26 -8.26 4.77
C ARG A 65 3.51 -9.16 3.57
N GLN A 66 2.48 -9.28 2.73
CA GLN A 66 2.42 -10.24 1.63
C GLN A 66 3.24 -9.86 0.40
N TYR A 67 3.74 -8.63 0.30
CA TYR A 67 4.41 -8.15 -0.91
C TYR A 67 5.87 -7.85 -0.62
N LYS A 68 6.79 -8.65 -1.15
CA LYS A 68 8.23 -8.44 -1.00
C LYS A 68 8.81 -7.74 -2.23
N CYS A 69 9.71 -6.79 -2.00
CA CYS A 69 10.52 -6.22 -3.06
C CYS A 69 11.60 -7.23 -3.48
N ASP A 70 11.74 -7.52 -4.77
CA ASP A 70 12.78 -8.47 -5.21
C ASP A 70 14.17 -7.81 -5.30
N ILE A 71 14.25 -6.49 -5.17
CA ILE A 71 15.49 -5.70 -5.21
C ILE A 71 16.08 -5.52 -3.79
N CYS A 72 15.25 -5.54 -2.74
CA CYS A 72 15.69 -5.41 -1.35
C CYS A 72 14.74 -6.09 -0.37
N ASP A 73 15.14 -6.31 0.88
CA ASP A 73 14.32 -7.08 1.84
C ASP A 73 13.10 -6.35 2.42
N LYS A 74 12.65 -5.24 1.80
CA LYS A 74 11.46 -4.52 2.27
C LYS A 74 10.18 -5.26 1.87
N THR A 75 9.26 -5.35 2.84
CA THR A 75 7.94 -5.96 2.65
C THR A 75 6.80 -4.96 2.91
N PHE A 76 5.72 -5.13 2.16
CA PHE A 76 4.57 -4.22 2.10
C PHE A 76 3.28 -5.00 2.28
N VAL A 77 2.27 -4.31 2.80
CA VAL A 77 0.93 -4.87 2.97
C VAL A 77 0.12 -4.78 1.68
N ARG A 78 0.35 -3.76 0.85
CA ARG A 78 -0.38 -3.56 -0.40
C ARG A 78 0.55 -3.59 -1.60
N GLN A 79 0.08 -4.15 -2.71
CA GLN A 79 0.83 -4.21 -3.97
C GLN A 79 1.18 -2.82 -4.51
N HIS A 80 0.27 -1.85 -4.43
CA HIS A 80 0.54 -0.49 -4.92
C HIS A 80 1.62 0.23 -4.10
N ASP A 81 1.74 -0.10 -2.80
CA ASP A 81 2.79 0.43 -1.93
C ASP A 81 4.15 -0.14 -2.36
N LEU A 82 4.21 -1.43 -2.68
CA LEU A 82 5.40 -2.04 -3.28
C LEU A 82 5.71 -1.45 -4.65
N LYS A 83 4.71 -1.27 -5.52
CA LYS A 83 4.91 -0.67 -6.86
C LYS A 83 5.52 0.72 -6.77
N ARG A 84 4.99 1.53 -5.87
CA ARG A 84 5.52 2.86 -5.57
C ARG A 84 6.93 2.81 -4.99
N HIS A 85 7.23 1.80 -4.17
CA HIS A 85 8.57 1.58 -3.66
C HIS A 85 9.54 1.17 -4.77
N VAL A 86 9.18 0.25 -5.66
CA VAL A 86 10.08 -0.19 -6.74
C VAL A 86 10.49 0.98 -7.65
N ALA A 87 9.64 2.00 -7.82
CA ALA A 87 9.99 3.21 -8.56
C ALA A 87 11.20 3.98 -7.97
N ILE A 88 11.57 3.76 -6.69
CA ILE A 88 12.78 4.37 -6.11
C ILE A 88 14.07 3.63 -6.50
N HIS A 89 13.97 2.37 -6.90
CA HIS A 89 15.10 1.60 -7.43
C HIS A 89 15.32 1.86 -8.92
N SER A 90 14.36 2.52 -9.58
CA SER A 90 14.50 3.01 -10.94
C SER A 90 15.08 4.41 -10.95
N ASP A 91 15.96 4.70 -11.91
CA ASP A 91 16.44 6.06 -12.19
C ASP A 91 15.45 6.87 -13.04
N GLU A 92 14.30 6.31 -13.40
CA GLU A 92 13.27 7.04 -14.12
C GLU A 92 12.69 8.19 -13.28
N ARG A 93 12.64 9.38 -13.89
CA ARG A 93 12.06 10.59 -13.31
C ARG A 93 11.04 11.20 -14.26
N PRO A 94 9.90 10.52 -14.51
CA PRO A 94 8.94 10.93 -15.54
C PRO A 94 8.18 12.21 -15.18
N PHE A 95 8.18 12.62 -13.90
CA PHE A 95 7.49 13.82 -13.43
C PHE A 95 8.47 14.96 -13.30
N VAL A 96 8.41 15.94 -14.19
CA VAL A 96 9.40 17.03 -14.25
C VAL A 96 8.74 18.37 -13.89
N CYS A 97 9.35 19.12 -12.98
CA CYS A 97 8.94 20.48 -12.63
C CYS A 97 9.42 21.48 -13.68
N ALA A 98 8.78 22.65 -13.77
CA ALA A 98 9.26 23.76 -14.60
C ALA A 98 10.70 24.20 -14.29
N CYS A 99 11.19 23.97 -13.05
CA CYS A 99 12.59 24.19 -12.67
C CYS A 99 13.56 23.11 -13.20
N SER A 100 13.08 22.19 -14.05
CA SER A 100 13.82 21.04 -14.61
C SER A 100 14.22 19.95 -13.61
N MET A 101 13.71 20.01 -12.37
CA MET A 101 13.89 18.92 -11.40
C MET A 101 12.93 17.75 -11.71
N GLY A 102 13.50 16.55 -11.84
CA GLY A 102 12.76 15.32 -12.11
C GLY A 102 12.45 14.53 -10.84
N PHE A 103 11.26 13.94 -10.78
CA PHE A 103 10.75 13.14 -9.66
C PHE A 103 10.29 11.77 -10.14
N ALA A 104 10.54 10.76 -9.31
CA ALA A 104 10.08 9.39 -9.57
C ALA A 104 8.56 9.22 -9.36
N ARG A 105 7.90 10.18 -8.67
CA ARG A 105 6.48 10.10 -8.29
C ARG A 105 5.81 11.47 -8.37
N GLN A 106 4.55 11.49 -8.79
CA GLN A 106 3.76 12.72 -8.93
C GLN A 106 3.55 13.45 -7.60
N ASP A 107 3.29 12.74 -6.50
CA ASP A 107 3.08 13.36 -5.19
C ASP A 107 4.36 14.01 -4.63
N ALA A 108 5.54 13.51 -5.03
CA ALA A 108 6.80 14.15 -4.71
C ALA A 108 6.96 15.48 -5.46
N LEU A 109 6.55 15.53 -6.73
CA LEU A 109 6.47 16.77 -7.50
C LEU A 109 5.45 17.75 -6.91
N THR A 110 4.26 17.29 -6.51
CA THR A 110 3.22 18.16 -5.94
C THR A 110 3.64 18.85 -4.64
N ARG A 111 4.58 18.25 -3.89
CA ARG A 111 5.09 18.79 -2.63
C ARG A 111 6.40 19.58 -2.79
N HIS A 112 7.01 19.55 -3.98
CA HIS A 112 8.19 20.31 -4.34
C HIS A 112 7.82 21.76 -4.66
#